data_AF-A0A5M9NXE8-F1
#
_entry.id   AF-A0A5M9NXE8-F1
#
_cell.length_a   1.000
_cell.length_b   1.000
_cell.length_c   1.000
_cell.angle_alpha   90.00
_cell.angle_beta   90.00
_cell.angle_gamma   90.00
#
_symmetry.space_group_name_H-M   'P 1'
#
loop_
_entity.id
_entity.type
_entity.pdbx_description
1 polymer ?
#
loop_
_entity_poly.entity_id
_entity_poly.type
_entity_poly.pdbx_seq_one_letter_code
_entity_poly.pdbx_strand_id
1 'polypeptide(L)' 'MFIPEKVKGFSKLNDADKELFKRFCTRFYKAWEYPEDHAPIKVQRADGYLKVVLNDGDWLHVLGNGDWY' A
#
# COMPACT_ATOMS: atom_id res chain seq x y z
N MET A 1 5.74 -0.35 14.53
CA MET A 1 6.17 -1.08 13.31
C MET A 1 4.90 -1.46 12.55
N PHE A 2 4.75 -0.97 11.33
CA PHE A 2 3.59 -1.26 10.49
C PHE A 2 3.59 -2.72 10.02
N ILE A 3 2.41 -3.36 10.00
CA ILE A 3 2.25 -4.77 9.59
C ILE A 3 1.35 -4.82 8.34
N PRO A 4 1.91 -4.94 7.12
CA PRO A 4 1.16 -4.93 5.87
C PRO A 4 0.06 -6.01 5.80
N GLU A 5 0.28 -7.13 6.46
CA GLU A 5 -0.62 -8.29 6.42
C GLU A 5 -1.95 -8.06 7.14
N LYS A 6 -2.00 -7.07 8.04
CA LYS A 6 -3.22 -6.67 8.74
C LYS A 6 -4.07 -5.69 7.94
N VAL A 7 -3.56 -5.18 6.82
CA VAL A 7 -4.28 -4.20 5.97
C VAL A 7 -5.46 -4.88 5.30
N LYS A 8 -6.61 -4.20 5.33
CA LYS A 8 -7.85 -4.73 4.75
C LYS A 8 -7.65 -5.00 3.25
N GLY A 9 -7.88 -6.24 2.84
CA GLY A 9 -7.77 -6.67 1.44
C GLY A 9 -6.42 -7.29 1.04
N PHE A 10 -5.39 -7.22 1.90
CA PHE A 10 -4.09 -7.85 1.64
C PHE A 10 -4.21 -9.35 1.37
N SER A 11 -5.01 -10.05 2.16
CA SER A 11 -5.23 -11.49 2.01
C SER A 11 -5.91 -11.90 0.68
N LYS A 12 -6.51 -10.94 -0.04
CA LYS A 12 -7.16 -11.16 -1.34
C LYS A 12 -6.21 -10.96 -2.53
N LEU A 13 -5.01 -10.45 -2.29
CA LEU A 13 -3.99 -10.27 -3.32
C LEU A 13 -3.37 -11.62 -3.71
N ASN A 14 -2.90 -11.73 -4.95
CA ASN A 14 -2.00 -12.82 -5.33
C ASN A 14 -0.61 -12.57 -4.73
N ASP A 15 0.29 -13.56 -4.81
CA ASP A 15 1.60 -13.45 -4.14
C ASP A 15 2.50 -12.35 -4.72
N ALA A 16 2.41 -12.08 -6.02
CA ALA A 16 3.16 -10.99 -6.65
C ALA A 16 2.70 -9.61 -6.15
N ASP A 17 1.38 -9.41 -6.04
CA ASP A 17 0.77 -8.19 -5.54
C ASP A 17 1.00 -8.01 -4.03
N LYS A 18 1.06 -9.10 -3.25
CA LYS A 18 1.46 -9.05 -1.82
C LYS A 18 2.88 -8.53 -1.67
N GLU A 19 3.82 -9.04 -2.45
CA GLU A 19 5.22 -8.60 -2.41
C GLU A 19 5.35 -7.15 -2.89
N LEU A 20 4.62 -6.76 -3.94
CA LEU A 20 4.54 -5.38 -4.39
C LEU A 20 4.05 -4.45 -3.28
N PHE A 21 2.98 -4.83 -2.57
CA PHE A 21 2.43 -4.05 -1.48
C PHE A 21 3.39 -3.93 -0.29
N LYS A 22 4.09 -5.01 0.10
CA LYS A 22 5.12 -4.96 1.15
C LYS A 22 6.26 -4.01 0.78
N ARG A 23 6.73 -4.07 -0.47
CA ARG A 23 7.76 -3.16 -1.00
C ARG A 23 7.30 -1.71 -0.98
N PHE A 24 6.07 -1.46 -1.41
CA PHE A 24 5.43 -0.14 -1.32
C PHE A 24 5.42 0.35 0.14
N CYS A 25 4.92 -0.44 1.09
CA CYS A 25 4.87 -0.05 2.51
C CYS A 25 6.26 0.30 3.05
N THR A 26 7.28 -0.48 2.70
CA THR A 26 8.66 -0.22 3.14
C THR A 26 9.19 1.12 2.60
N ARG A 27 8.89 1.46 1.34
CA ARG A 27 9.28 2.74 0.74
C ARG A 27 8.45 3.90 1.30
N PHE A 28 7.14 3.69 1.45
CA PHE A 28 6.20 4.67 1.99
C PHE A 28 6.63 5.17 3.37
N TYR A 29 6.88 4.25 4.31
CA TYR A 29 7.32 4.59 5.67
C TYR A 29 8.73 5.19 5.76
N LYS A 30 9.51 5.17 4.67
CA LYS A 30 10.82 5.84 4.58
C LYS A 30 10.76 7.19 3.87
N ALA A 31 9.77 7.40 3.01
CA ALA A 31 9.66 8.59 2.16
C ALA A 31 8.90 9.73 2.83
N TRP A 32 7.98 9.41 3.74
CA TRP A 32 7.15 10.39 4.43
C TRP A 32 7.77 10.76 5.79
N GLU A 33 7.67 12.04 6.18
CA GLU A 33 8.14 12.54 7.47
C GLU A 33 7.23 12.06 8.62
N TYR A 34 5.91 12.00 8.38
CA TYR A 34 4.89 11.53 9.33
C TYR A 34 3.99 10.44 8.69
N PRO A 35 4.53 9.24 8.41
CA PRO A 35 3.79 8.20 7.68
C PRO A 35 2.61 7.60 8.46
N GLU A 36 2.53 7.81 9.78
CA GLU A 36 1.42 7.32 10.59
C GLU A 36 0.13 8.12 10.38
N ASP A 37 0.24 9.41 10.02
CA ASP A 37 -0.90 10.27 9.67
C ASP A 37 -1.52 9.90 8.32
N HIS A 38 -0.78 9.13 7.53
CA HIS A 38 -1.13 8.68 6.17
C HIS A 38 -1.05 7.14 6.07
N ALA A 39 -1.24 6.41 7.17
CA ALA A 39 -1.04 4.97 7.22
C ALA A 39 -1.99 4.21 6.24
N PRO A 40 -1.49 3.22 5.48
CA PRO A 40 -2.33 2.40 4.62
C PRO A 40 -3.33 1.56 5.41
N ILE A 41 -4.63 1.72 5.15
CA ILE A 41 -5.72 0.99 5.85
C ILE A 41 -6.42 -0.05 4.97
N LYS A 42 -6.35 0.11 3.64
CA LYS A 42 -6.95 -0.83 2.69
C LYS A 42 -6.11 -0.94 1.42
N VAL A 43 -5.98 -2.14 0.89
CA VAL A 43 -5.38 -2.42 -0.43
C VAL A 43 -6.34 -3.23 -1.27
N GLN A 44 -6.43 -2.91 -2.56
CA GLN A 44 -7.19 -3.68 -3.52
C GLN A 44 -6.48 -3.69 -4.88
N ARG A 45 -6.52 -4.83 -5.56
CA ARG A 45 -6.09 -4.92 -6.96
C ARG A 45 -7.11 -4.19 -7.84
N ALA A 46 -6.61 -3.29 -8.67
CA ALA A 46 -7.34 -2.61 -9.73
C ALA A 46 -6.70 -2.95 -11.08
N ASP A 47 -7.28 -2.47 -12.17
CA ASP A 47 -6.83 -2.84 -13.51
C ASP A 47 -5.42 -2.30 -13.80
N GLY A 48 -4.42 -3.17 -13.69
CA GLY A 48 -3.00 -2.84 -13.87
C GLY A 48 -2.23 -2.38 -12.62
N TYR A 49 -2.90 -1.96 -11.54
CA TYR A 49 -2.24 -1.35 -10.35
C TYR A 49 -2.83 -1.79 -9.01
N LEU A 50 -2.15 -1.46 -7.90
CA LEU A 50 -2.74 -1.57 -6.56
C LEU A 50 -3.28 -0.23 -6.11
N LYS A 51 -4.57 -0.18 -5.78
CA LYS A 51 -5.17 0.97 -5.11
C LYS A 51 -4.99 0.81 -3.61
N VAL A 52 -4.29 1.75 -2.99
CA VAL A 52 -4.05 1.78 -1.54
C VAL A 52 -4.79 2.96 -0.94
N VAL A 53 -5.71 2.73 -0.01
CA VAL A 53 -6.43 3.79 0.72
C VAL A 53 -5.74 4.04 2.05
N LEU A 54 -5.53 5.30 2.38
CA LEU A 54 -4.87 5.79 3.57
C LEU A 54 -5.92 6.20 4.64
N ASN A 55 -5.49 6.40 5.88
CA ASN A 55 -6.37 6.71 7.03
C ASN A 55 -6.90 8.16 7.04
N ASP A 56 -6.26 9.07 6.34
CA ASP A 56 -6.68 10.46 6.12
C ASP A 56 -7.81 10.61 5.08
N GLY A 57 -8.12 9.55 4.34
CA GLY A 57 -9.14 9.52 3.29
C GLY A 57 -8.58 9.55 1.87
N ASP A 58 -7.28 9.80 1.71
CA ASP A 58 -6.61 9.77 0.41
C ASP A 58 -6.34 8.33 -0.05
N TRP A 59 -5.95 8.21 -1.32
CA TRP A 59 -5.54 6.94 -1.89
C TRP A 59 -4.42 7.12 -2.90
N LEU A 60 -3.60 6.09 -3.03
CA LEU A 60 -2.44 6.06 -3.89
C LEU A 60 -2.58 5.00 -4.98
N HIS A 61 -2.11 5.36 -6.17
CA HIS A 61 -2.02 4.49 -7.33
C HIS A 61 -0.64 3.83 -7.39
N VAL A 62 -0.51 2.60 -6.89
CA VAL A 62 0.78 1.90 -6.83
C VAL A 62 1.01 1.05 -8.08
N LEU A 63 2.04 1.42 -8.83
CA LEU A 63 2.46 0.78 -10.09
C LEU A 63 3.25 -0.51 -9.83
N GLY A 64 3.39 -1.37 -10.85
CA GLY A 64 4.10 -2.65 -10.74
C GLY A 64 5.60 -2.54 -10.35
N ASN A 65 6.21 -1.38 -10.61
CA ASN A 65 7.58 -1.07 -10.16
C ASN A 65 7.65 -0.60 -8.69
N GLY A 66 6.49 -0.38 -8.06
CA GLY A 66 6.37 0.08 -6.67
C GLY A 66 6.45 1.60 -6.49
N ASP A 67 6.42 2.37 -7.58
CA ASP A 67 6.19 3.82 -7.50
C ASP A 67 4.70 4.11 -7.30
N TRP A 68 4.38 5.29 -6.79
CA TRP A 68 3.02 5.71 -6.49
C TRP A 68 2.80 7.20 -6.75
N TYR A 69 1.55 7.56 -7.02
CA TYR A 69 1.04 8.93 -7.13
C TYR A 69 -0.42 9.00 -6.67
#